data_AF-A0A351HXR1-F1
#
_entry.id   AF-A0A351HXR1-F1
#
_cell.length_a   1.000
_cell.length_b   1.000
_cell.length_c   1.000
_cell.angle_alpha   90.00
_cell.angle_beta   90.00
_cell.angle_gamma   90.00
#
_symmetry.space_group_name_H-M   'P 1'
#
loop_
_entity.id
_entity.type
_entity.pdbx_description
1 polymer ?
#
loop_
_entity_poly.entity_id
_entity_poly.type
_entity_poly.pdbx_seq_one_letter_code
_entity_poly.pdbx_strand_id
1 'polypeptide(L)'
;MRKKTTPKLRIKNLPRFLTFSAMSLIILVIITMSLFFLMNKMAEAFNTQKQILQTSSANSSDPNAAKTETVISNNQQNAKTETKPQVTDDDPLADIKARLRSGDTAGIKVVFLTFDDGPSENTGALLDILNEYDAKGTFFTTLHDNDNAKAMYRRIVDEGHTLANHTSSHDYGLYSNPEAFFADVEELDQFQKSITGQKETSHVFRFPGGSTNSNEACVQGIV
;
A
#
# COMPACT_ATOMS: atom_id res chain seq x y z
N MET A 1 -12.52 61.20 62.19
CA MET A 1 -12.35 59.78 61.79
C MET A 1 -13.57 59.32 60.99
N ARG A 2 -13.47 59.17 59.67
CA ARG A 2 -14.56 58.63 58.82
C ARG A 2 -14.24 57.17 58.51
N LYS A 3 -15.03 56.21 59.03
CA LYS A 3 -14.88 54.78 58.71
C LYS A 3 -15.21 54.58 57.23
N LYS A 4 -14.23 54.13 56.45
CA LYS A 4 -14.45 53.64 55.07
C LYS A 4 -15.10 52.26 55.18
N THR A 5 -16.37 52.15 54.78
CA THR A 5 -17.03 50.87 54.54
C THR A 5 -16.69 50.40 53.14
N THR A 6 -16.08 49.22 53.02
CA THR A 6 -15.80 48.60 51.72
C THR A 6 -17.08 47.99 51.14
N PRO A 7 -17.40 48.22 49.86
CA PRO A 7 -18.57 47.65 49.24
C PRO A 7 -18.36 46.14 49.01
N LYS A 8 -19.30 45.31 49.48
CA LYS A 8 -19.32 43.88 49.14
C LYS A 8 -19.74 43.72 47.67
N LEU A 9 -18.82 43.25 46.84
CA LEU A 9 -19.07 42.93 45.43
C LEU A 9 -20.04 41.74 45.35
N ARG A 10 -21.27 41.99 44.91
CA ARG A 10 -22.30 40.96 44.67
C ARG A 10 -22.25 40.54 43.21
N ILE A 11 -21.66 39.38 42.95
CA ILE A 11 -21.55 38.80 41.59
C ILE A 11 -22.95 38.32 41.16
N LYS A 12 -23.60 39.06 40.25
CA LYS A 12 -24.99 38.81 39.82
C LYS A 12 -25.20 37.50 39.05
N ASN A 13 -24.13 36.89 38.54
CA ASN A 13 -24.17 35.70 37.68
C ASN A 13 -23.59 34.42 38.32
N LEU A 14 -23.29 34.45 39.62
CA LEU A 14 -22.71 33.32 40.37
C LEU A 14 -23.45 31.97 40.18
N PRO A 15 -24.80 31.89 40.18
CA PRO A 15 -25.49 30.60 40.00
C PRO A 15 -25.29 30.03 38.59
N ARG A 16 -25.21 30.87 37.55
CA ARG A 16 -24.97 30.42 36.16
C ARG A 16 -23.54 29.90 35.99
N PHE A 17 -22.56 30.53 36.63
CA PHE A 17 -21.17 30.06 36.61
C PHE A 17 -21.02 28.71 37.31
N LEU A 18 -21.70 28.51 38.45
CA LEU A 18 -21.72 27.22 39.14
C LEU A 18 -22.34 26.11 38.27
N THR A 19 -23.43 26.39 37.55
CA THR A 19 -24.05 25.38 36.67
C THR A 19 -23.17 25.01 35.47
N PHE A 20 -22.48 25.98 34.85
CA PHE A 20 -21.53 25.69 33.77
C PHE A 20 -20.32 24.88 34.26
N SER A 21 -19.81 25.22 35.44
CA SER A 21 -18.71 24.47 36.08
C SER A 21 -19.10 23.02 36.38
N ALA A 22 -20.31 22.80 36.92
CA ALA A 22 -20.81 21.46 37.21
C ALA A 22 -21.03 20.62 35.93
N MET A 23 -21.58 21.21 34.86
CA MET A 23 -21.74 20.50 33.58
C MET A 23 -20.40 20.16 32.92
N SER A 24 -19.43 21.08 32.99
CA SER A 24 -18.07 20.83 32.48
C SER A 24 -17.40 19.66 33.17
N LEU A 25 -17.57 19.54 34.50
CA LEU A 25 -17.02 18.43 35.27
C LEU A 25 -17.65 17.08 34.88
N ILE A 26 -18.96 17.06 34.64
CA ILE A 26 -19.66 15.84 34.20
C ILE A 26 -19.18 15.40 32.81
N ILE A 27 -19.02 16.33 31.87
CA ILE A 27 -18.50 16.04 30.52
C ILE A 27 -17.07 15.48 30.62
N LEU A 28 -16.23 16.07 31.47
CA LEU A 28 -14.86 15.60 31.68
C LEU A 28 -14.84 14.15 32.20
N VAL A 29 -15.71 13.80 33.14
CA VAL A 29 -15.82 12.43 33.67
C VAL A 29 -16.29 11.45 32.59
N ILE A 30 -17.22 11.84 31.73
CA ILE A 30 -17.68 10.99 30.62
C ILE A 30 -16.54 10.75 29.62
N ILE A 31 -15.77 11.78 29.29
CA ILE A 31 -14.61 11.66 28.38
C ILE A 31 -13.56 10.73 28.97
N THR A 32 -13.21 10.87 30.26
CA THR A 32 -12.20 10.01 30.88
C THR A 32 -12.66 8.56 30.98
N MET A 33 -13.95 8.31 31.27
CA MET A 33 -14.53 6.96 31.26
C MET A 33 -14.53 6.34 29.86
N SER A 34 -14.88 7.13 28.83
CA SER A 34 -14.86 6.66 27.44
C SER A 34 -13.44 6.33 26.97
N LEU A 35 -12.45 7.15 27.33
CA LEU A 35 -11.04 6.90 27.02
C LEU A 35 -10.51 5.66 27.73
N PHE A 36 -10.85 5.48 29.01
CA PHE A 36 -10.47 4.28 29.77
C PHE A 36 -11.03 3.00 29.13
N PHE A 37 -12.30 3.03 28.72
CA PHE A 37 -12.94 1.89 28.04
C PHE A 37 -12.28 1.59 26.68
N LEU A 38 -11.90 2.62 25.93
CA LEU A 38 -11.16 2.47 24.67
C LEU A 38 -9.77 1.88 24.88
N MET A 39 -9.04 2.33 25.91
CA MET A 39 -7.73 1.77 26.24
C MET A 39 -7.81 0.30 26.67
N ASN A 40 -8.84 -0.10 27.43
CA ASN A 40 -9.03 -1.50 27.79
C ASN A 40 -9.29 -2.40 26.57
N LYS A 41 -10.10 -1.95 25.61
CA LYS A 41 -10.30 -2.69 24.35
C LYS A 41 -9.01 -2.84 23.55
N MET A 42 -8.20 -1.79 23.47
CA MET A 42 -6.89 -1.85 22.80
C MET A 42 -5.91 -2.81 23.51
N ALA A 43 -5.93 -2.85 24.85
CA ALA A 43 -5.10 -3.76 25.62
C ALA A 43 -5.50 -5.23 25.42
N GLU A 44 -6.80 -5.53 25.32
CA GLU A 44 -7.31 -6.87 25.00
C GLU A 44 -6.90 -7.31 23.59
N ALA A 45 -7.02 -6.42 22.60
CA ALA A 45 -6.59 -6.69 21.22
C ALA A 45 -5.08 -6.98 21.15
N PHE A 46 -4.27 -6.21 21.86
CA PHE A 46 -2.82 -6.40 21.92
C PHE A 46 -2.42 -7.72 22.61
N ASN A 47 -3.11 -8.08 23.71
CA ASN A 47 -2.86 -9.35 24.39
C ASN A 47 -3.25 -10.57 23.55
N THR A 48 -4.33 -10.46 22.77
CA THR A 48 -4.76 -11.50 21.82
C THR A 48 -3.72 -11.70 20.72
N GLN A 49 -3.20 -10.61 20.15
CA GLN A 49 -2.12 -10.67 19.16
C GLN A 49 -0.83 -11.29 19.74
N LYS A 50 -0.48 -10.94 20.98
CA LYS A 50 0.71 -11.51 21.66
C LYS A 50 0.60 -13.02 21.90
N GLN A 51 -0.59 -13.55 22.19
CA GLN A 51 -0.80 -15.01 22.30
C GLN A 51 -0.65 -15.73 20.95
N ILE A 52 -1.10 -15.12 19.85
CA ILE A 52 -0.96 -15.68 18.48
C ILE A 52 0.51 -15.72 18.04
N LEU A 53 1.31 -14.69 18.38
CA LEU A 53 2.75 -14.66 18.12
C LEU A 53 3.55 -15.67 18.95
N GLN A 54 3.12 -15.97 20.18
CA GLN A 54 3.79 -16.97 21.03
C GLN A 54 3.45 -18.41 20.65
N THR A 55 2.21 -18.69 20.23
CA THR A 55 1.80 -20.03 19.78
C THR A 55 2.42 -20.42 18.43
N SER A 56 2.77 -19.45 17.59
CA SER A 56 3.46 -19.68 16.31
C SER A 56 4.95 -20.05 16.47
N SER A 57 5.56 -19.85 17.65
CA SER A 57 6.98 -20.13 17.90
C SER A 57 7.24 -21.41 18.74
N ALA A 58 6.19 -22.14 19.16
CA ALA A 58 6.33 -23.21 20.16
C ALA A 58 6.00 -24.64 19.66
N ASN A 59 5.79 -24.87 18.36
CA ASN A 59 5.51 -26.21 17.84
C ASN A 59 6.58 -26.70 16.85
N SER A 60 7.76 -27.02 17.38
CA SER A 60 8.71 -27.93 16.70
C SER A 60 9.61 -28.66 17.72
N SER A 61 9.10 -29.74 18.33
CA SER A 61 9.93 -30.79 18.96
C SER A 61 9.11 -32.01 19.45
N ASP A 62 8.94 -33.02 18.57
CA ASP A 62 9.04 -34.52 18.71
C ASP A 62 8.30 -35.30 19.85
N PRO A 63 8.18 -36.67 19.92
CA PRO A 63 8.25 -37.82 18.97
C PRO A 63 7.11 -38.91 19.09
N ASN A 64 7.02 -39.83 18.09
CA ASN A 64 6.45 -41.23 18.10
C ASN A 64 4.96 -41.46 18.47
N ALA A 65 4.16 -42.40 17.96
CA ALA A 65 4.15 -43.53 16.99
C ALA A 65 2.64 -43.88 16.85
N ALA A 66 2.06 -44.47 15.80
CA ALA A 66 2.40 -45.75 15.19
C ALA A 66 1.43 -46.09 14.03
N LYS A 67 1.99 -46.80 13.03
CA LYS A 67 1.41 -47.86 12.18
C LYS A 67 0.40 -47.50 11.08
N THR A 68 0.84 -47.63 9.83
CA THR A 68 0.44 -48.72 8.91
C THR A 68 1.39 -48.73 7.68
N GLU A 69 2.18 -49.80 7.52
CA GLU A 69 2.87 -50.21 6.29
C GLU A 69 1.81 -50.76 5.30
N THR A 70 1.92 -50.87 3.97
CA THR A 70 3.00 -51.08 2.97
C THR A 70 2.31 -50.74 1.61
N VAL A 71 2.90 -50.18 0.53
CA VAL A 71 3.69 -50.86 -0.52
C VAL A 71 4.19 -49.80 -1.55
N ILE A 72 5.51 -49.64 -1.59
CA ILE A 72 6.44 -49.52 -2.75
C ILE A 72 6.07 -48.59 -3.94
N SER A 73 6.81 -47.49 -4.07
CA SER A 73 7.83 -47.35 -5.14
C SER A 73 8.72 -46.12 -4.93
N ASN A 74 10.03 -46.38 -4.94
CA ASN A 74 11.12 -45.42 -4.87
C ASN A 74 11.14 -44.53 -6.13
N ASN A 75 11.27 -43.22 -5.94
CA ASN A 75 12.24 -42.44 -6.70
C ASN A 75 12.56 -41.14 -5.95
N GLN A 76 13.72 -41.14 -5.30
CA GLN A 76 14.38 -39.92 -4.86
C GLN A 76 14.92 -39.16 -6.07
N GLN A 77 15.06 -37.85 -5.87
CA GLN A 77 15.71 -36.85 -6.73
C GLN A 77 14.86 -36.27 -7.85
N ASN A 78 14.18 -35.16 -7.54
CA ASN A 78 14.43 -33.94 -8.30
C ASN A 78 14.16 -32.71 -7.44
N ALA A 79 15.22 -32.19 -6.81
CA ALA A 79 15.24 -30.81 -6.34
C ALA A 79 15.11 -29.93 -7.58
N LYS A 80 13.94 -29.31 -7.76
CA LYS A 80 13.73 -28.31 -8.80
C LYS A 80 14.63 -27.12 -8.47
N THR A 81 15.75 -27.09 -9.18
CA THR A 81 16.67 -25.98 -9.31
C THR A 81 15.87 -24.71 -9.63
N GLU A 82 15.82 -23.78 -8.67
CA GLU A 82 15.61 -22.37 -8.98
C GLU A 82 16.69 -21.99 -9.98
N THR A 83 16.27 -21.78 -11.23
CA THR A 83 17.19 -21.36 -12.27
C THR A 83 17.51 -19.90 -11.99
N LYS A 84 18.63 -19.67 -11.30
CA LYS A 84 19.28 -18.37 -11.15
C LYS A 84 19.28 -17.67 -12.52
N PRO A 85 18.71 -16.45 -12.66
CA PRO A 85 18.81 -15.70 -13.90
C PRO A 85 20.27 -15.61 -14.30
N GLN A 86 20.55 -16.04 -15.53
CA GLN A 86 21.87 -15.97 -16.13
C GLN A 86 22.27 -14.49 -16.21
N VAL A 87 23.19 -14.07 -15.35
CA VAL A 87 23.76 -12.73 -15.36
C VAL A 87 24.59 -12.63 -16.63
N THR A 88 24.07 -11.92 -17.63
CA THR A 88 24.87 -11.44 -18.75
C THR A 88 25.69 -10.26 -18.25
N ASP A 89 26.99 -10.25 -18.53
CA ASP A 89 27.95 -9.22 -18.08
C ASP A 89 27.70 -7.80 -18.65
N ASP A 90 26.58 -7.58 -19.36
CA ASP A 90 26.29 -6.36 -20.12
C ASP A 90 25.29 -5.39 -19.44
N ASP A 91 24.72 -5.72 -18.28
CA ASP A 91 23.83 -4.80 -17.54
C ASP A 91 24.60 -4.03 -16.46
N PRO A 92 24.93 -2.74 -16.66
CA PRO A 92 25.69 -1.95 -15.70
C PRO A 92 24.96 -1.75 -14.36
N LEU A 93 23.66 -2.07 -14.30
CA LEU A 93 22.83 -2.00 -13.10
C LEU A 93 22.60 -3.38 -12.45
N ALA A 94 23.20 -4.46 -12.94
CA ALA A 94 22.95 -5.82 -12.45
C ALA A 94 23.21 -5.96 -10.93
N ASP A 95 24.32 -5.41 -10.43
CA ASP A 95 24.66 -5.41 -9.01
C ASP A 95 23.62 -4.65 -8.19
N ILE A 96 23.30 -3.43 -8.59
CA ILE A 96 22.30 -2.59 -7.92
C ILE A 96 20.94 -3.32 -7.89
N LYS A 97 20.50 -3.91 -9.00
CA LYS A 97 19.24 -4.68 -9.09
C LYS A 97 19.25 -5.91 -8.18
N ALA A 98 20.37 -6.64 -8.11
CA ALA A 98 20.49 -7.81 -7.24
C ALA A 98 20.42 -7.42 -5.76
N ARG A 99 21.14 -6.35 -5.38
CA ARG A 99 21.17 -5.83 -4.01
C ARG A 99 19.83 -5.23 -3.58
N LEU A 100 19.12 -4.54 -4.49
CA LEU A 100 17.76 -4.09 -4.25
C LEU A 100 16.81 -5.27 -4.00
N ARG A 101 16.92 -6.37 -4.74
CA ARG A 101 16.11 -7.59 -4.54
C ARG A 101 16.43 -8.31 -3.23
N SER A 102 17.68 -8.27 -2.76
CA SER A 102 18.08 -8.87 -1.48
C SER A 102 17.83 -7.97 -0.27
N GLY A 103 17.40 -6.72 -0.48
CA GLY A 103 17.23 -5.72 0.58
C GLY A 103 18.53 -5.13 1.13
N ASP A 104 19.68 -5.43 0.52
CA ASP A 104 20.96 -4.82 0.90
C ASP A 104 21.13 -3.46 0.23
N THR A 105 20.52 -2.43 0.82
CA THR A 105 20.56 -1.07 0.27
C THR A 105 21.68 -0.22 0.85
N ALA A 106 22.63 -0.81 1.60
CA ALA A 106 23.68 -0.05 2.28
C ALA A 106 24.58 0.68 1.26
N GLY A 107 24.63 2.00 1.34
CA GLY A 107 25.42 2.83 0.42
C GLY A 107 24.85 2.96 -1.00
N ILE A 108 23.71 2.33 -1.30
CA ILE A 108 23.00 2.49 -2.58
C ILE A 108 22.15 3.75 -2.52
N LYS A 109 22.30 4.63 -3.52
CA LYS A 109 21.45 5.81 -3.70
C LYS A 109 20.65 5.64 -4.98
N VAL A 110 19.41 5.20 -4.85
CA VAL A 110 18.50 4.95 -5.97
C VAL A 110 17.20 5.71 -5.73
N VAL A 111 16.64 6.26 -6.79
CA VAL A 111 15.30 6.84 -6.83
C VAL A 111 14.53 6.18 -7.97
N PHE A 112 13.24 5.92 -7.75
CA PHE A 112 12.34 5.44 -8.79
C PHE A 112 11.44 6.58 -9.23
N LEU A 113 11.59 7.01 -10.47
CA LEU A 113 10.70 8.01 -11.07
C LEU A 113 9.44 7.30 -11.55
N THR A 114 8.30 7.75 -11.07
CA THR A 114 7.00 7.21 -11.45
C THR A 114 6.05 8.33 -11.83
N PHE A 115 5.27 8.13 -12.90
CA PHE A 115 4.37 9.13 -13.45
C PHE A 115 2.97 8.53 -13.58
N ASP A 116 1.99 9.22 -13.03
CA ASP A 116 0.59 8.77 -13.00
C ASP A 116 -0.24 9.50 -14.07
N ASP A 117 -1.45 9.02 -14.35
CA ASP A 117 -2.52 9.63 -15.17
C ASP A 117 -2.25 9.81 -16.67
N GLY A 118 -1.05 9.49 -17.15
CA GLY A 118 -0.73 9.54 -18.58
C GLY A 118 -1.39 8.41 -19.39
N PRO A 119 -1.20 8.39 -20.72
CA PRO A 119 -0.47 9.38 -21.51
C PRO A 119 -1.26 10.68 -21.74
N SER A 120 -0.57 11.81 -21.65
CA SER A 120 -1.09 13.15 -21.95
C SER A 120 -0.27 13.83 -23.04
N GLU A 121 -0.63 15.06 -23.41
CA GLU A 121 0.14 15.90 -24.34
C GLU A 121 1.59 16.12 -23.90
N ASN A 122 1.87 16.04 -22.59
CA ASN A 122 3.21 16.23 -22.02
C ASN A 122 4.06 14.95 -22.01
N THR A 123 3.46 13.78 -22.24
CA THR A 123 4.18 12.49 -22.16
C THR A 123 5.33 12.43 -23.16
N GLY A 124 5.15 12.96 -24.38
CA GLY A 124 6.21 12.98 -25.39
C GLY A 124 7.44 13.78 -24.94
N ALA A 125 7.23 14.99 -24.42
CA ALA A 125 8.32 15.84 -23.93
C ALA A 125 9.00 15.23 -22.69
N LEU A 126 8.24 14.58 -21.82
CA LEU A 126 8.80 13.86 -20.67
C LEU A 126 9.69 12.69 -21.10
N LEU A 127 9.28 11.91 -22.09
CA LEU A 127 10.09 10.83 -22.66
C LEU A 127 11.39 11.37 -23.26
N ASP A 128 11.33 12.49 -23.99
CA ASP A 128 12.52 13.16 -24.54
C ASP A 128 13.53 13.54 -23.44
N ILE A 129 13.04 14.11 -22.33
CA ILE A 129 13.88 14.48 -21.18
C ILE A 129 14.47 13.23 -20.52
N LEU A 130 13.68 12.18 -20.30
CA LEU A 130 14.19 10.94 -19.71
C LEU A 130 15.31 10.34 -20.57
N ASN A 131 15.13 10.34 -21.89
CA ASN A 131 16.15 9.87 -22.83
C ASN A 131 17.42 10.76 -22.82
N GLU A 132 17.27 12.08 -22.75
CA GLU A 132 18.41 13.02 -22.64
C GLU A 132 19.31 12.71 -21.44
N TYR A 133 18.71 12.33 -20.31
CA TYR A 133 19.43 12.02 -19.07
C TYR A 133 19.75 10.53 -18.89
N ASP A 134 19.54 9.70 -19.92
CA ASP A 134 19.67 8.23 -19.85
C ASP A 134 18.93 7.62 -18.62
N ALA A 135 17.75 8.19 -18.32
CA ALA A 135 16.92 7.81 -17.20
C ALA A 135 15.74 6.95 -17.67
N LYS A 136 15.27 6.05 -16.79
CA LYS A 136 14.06 5.27 -17.01
C LYS A 136 13.00 5.58 -15.95
N GLY A 137 11.74 5.61 -16.38
CA GLY A 137 10.58 5.80 -15.52
C GLY A 137 9.63 4.60 -15.53
N THR A 138 8.70 4.61 -14.59
CA THR A 138 7.50 3.76 -14.61
C THR A 138 6.27 4.64 -14.81
N PHE A 139 5.47 4.33 -15.81
CA PHE A 139 4.28 5.09 -16.18
C PHE A 139 3.04 4.32 -15.75
N PHE A 140 2.40 4.75 -14.67
CA PHE A 140 1.09 4.27 -14.26
C PHE A 140 0.05 5.05 -15.06
N THR A 141 -0.50 4.39 -16.07
CA THR A 141 -1.39 5.05 -17.03
C THR A 141 -2.86 4.69 -16.80
N THR A 142 -3.77 5.54 -17.23
CA THR A 142 -5.21 5.24 -17.31
C THR A 142 -5.59 4.87 -18.74
N LEU A 143 -6.86 4.58 -19.04
CA LEU A 143 -7.27 4.25 -20.41
C LEU A 143 -7.48 5.51 -21.28
N HIS A 144 -6.68 5.63 -22.34
CA HIS A 144 -6.84 6.68 -23.36
C HIS A 144 -6.85 6.08 -24.78
N ASP A 145 -8.04 5.90 -25.36
CA ASP A 145 -8.24 5.30 -26.68
C ASP A 145 -8.25 6.34 -27.81
N ASN A 146 -7.14 7.04 -28.00
CA ASN A 146 -6.93 7.92 -29.16
C ASN A 146 -5.55 7.70 -29.78
N ASP A 147 -5.36 8.12 -31.04
CA ASP A 147 -4.15 7.82 -31.80
C ASP A 147 -2.87 8.37 -31.15
N ASN A 148 -2.94 9.58 -30.57
CA ASN A 148 -1.80 10.17 -29.87
C ASN A 148 -1.43 9.35 -28.64
N ALA A 149 -2.40 8.99 -27.80
CA ALA A 149 -2.17 8.16 -26.62
C ALA A 149 -1.63 6.77 -26.99
N LYS A 150 -2.20 6.11 -28.01
CA LYS A 150 -1.70 4.84 -28.57
C LYS A 150 -0.25 4.92 -28.99
N ALA A 151 0.14 6.02 -29.65
CA ALA A 151 1.54 6.26 -30.00
C ALA A 151 2.42 6.37 -28.75
N MET A 152 1.94 7.06 -27.70
CA MET A 152 2.70 7.20 -26.45
C MET A 152 2.83 5.90 -25.67
N TYR A 153 1.80 5.05 -25.58
CA TYR A 153 1.92 3.73 -24.94
C TYR A 153 3.03 2.88 -25.58
N ARG A 154 3.07 2.86 -26.92
CA ARG A 154 4.13 2.16 -27.66
C ARG A 154 5.49 2.76 -27.36
N ARG A 155 5.60 4.09 -27.44
CA ARG A 155 6.84 4.82 -27.19
C ARG A 155 7.40 4.58 -25.79
N ILE A 156 6.54 4.56 -24.76
CA ILE A 156 6.92 4.20 -23.38
C ILE A 156 7.63 2.83 -23.36
N VAL A 157 7.05 1.82 -24.01
CA VAL A 157 7.61 0.47 -24.07
C VAL A 157 8.89 0.41 -24.92
N ASP A 158 8.84 0.97 -26.13
CA ASP A 158 9.92 0.92 -27.12
C ASP A 158 11.20 1.61 -26.62
N GLU A 159 11.05 2.65 -25.79
CA GLU A 159 12.17 3.37 -25.15
C GLU A 159 12.65 2.70 -23.84
N GLY A 160 12.09 1.54 -23.48
CA GLY A 160 12.53 0.72 -22.35
C GLY A 160 12.04 1.18 -20.99
N HIS A 161 10.93 1.93 -20.93
CA HIS A 161 10.26 2.28 -19.69
C HIS A 161 9.27 1.18 -19.27
N THR A 162 8.90 1.18 -17.99
CA THR A 162 7.83 0.30 -17.52
C THR A 162 6.48 0.95 -17.77
N LEU A 163 5.62 0.29 -18.55
CA LEU A 163 4.20 0.66 -18.66
C LEU A 163 3.40 -0.12 -17.61
N ALA A 164 2.74 0.59 -16.70
CA ALA A 164 2.00 0.04 -15.57
C ALA A 164 0.56 0.56 -15.52
N ASN A 165 -0.24 -0.06 -14.66
CA ASN A 165 -1.68 0.12 -14.63
C ASN A 165 -2.11 1.11 -13.54
N HIS A 166 -2.89 2.12 -13.89
CA HIS A 166 -3.48 3.08 -12.96
C HIS A 166 -5.01 3.06 -12.99
N THR A 167 -5.59 1.87 -13.23
CA THR A 167 -7.01 1.62 -13.52
C THR A 167 -7.43 2.20 -14.88
N SER A 168 -8.41 1.58 -15.52
CA SER A 168 -8.98 2.05 -16.78
C SER A 168 -9.72 3.37 -16.57
N SER A 169 -10.66 3.39 -15.62
CA SER A 169 -11.59 4.50 -15.42
C SER A 169 -11.09 5.62 -14.52
N HIS A 170 -10.09 5.34 -13.67
CA HIS A 170 -9.69 6.25 -12.58
C HIS A 170 -10.87 6.57 -11.62
N ASP A 171 -11.80 5.62 -11.43
CA ASP A 171 -12.98 5.76 -10.57
C ASP A 171 -12.75 5.20 -9.15
N TYR A 172 -12.75 6.10 -8.17
CA TYR A 172 -12.68 5.79 -6.74
C TYR A 172 -13.88 4.97 -6.23
N GLY A 173 -15.03 5.06 -6.89
CA GLY A 173 -16.25 4.34 -6.52
C GLY A 173 -16.07 2.81 -6.56
N LEU A 174 -15.18 2.33 -7.44
CA LEU A 174 -14.88 0.91 -7.60
C LEU A 174 -14.23 0.28 -6.36
N TYR A 175 -13.66 1.07 -5.45
CA TYR A 175 -12.97 0.52 -4.26
C TYR A 175 -13.92 -0.16 -3.28
N SER A 176 -15.23 0.10 -3.40
CA SER A 176 -16.27 -0.59 -2.64
C SER A 176 -16.66 -1.96 -3.22
N ASN A 177 -16.20 -2.28 -4.44
CA ASN A 177 -16.52 -3.50 -5.17
C ASN A 177 -15.23 -4.11 -5.78
N PRO A 178 -14.57 -5.05 -5.09
CA PRO A 178 -13.34 -5.67 -5.55
C PRO A 178 -13.44 -6.31 -6.94
N GLU A 179 -14.56 -6.97 -7.26
CA GLU A 179 -14.74 -7.62 -8.57
C GLU A 179 -14.75 -6.57 -9.70
N ALA A 180 -15.49 -5.48 -9.51
CA ALA A 180 -15.53 -4.39 -10.49
C ALA A 180 -14.17 -3.68 -10.61
N PHE A 181 -13.45 -3.52 -9.50
CA PHE A 181 -12.11 -2.95 -9.51
C PHE A 181 -11.13 -3.83 -10.31
N PHE A 182 -11.12 -5.15 -10.09
CA PHE A 182 -10.23 -6.04 -10.83
C PHE A 182 -10.60 -6.15 -12.32
N ALA A 183 -11.90 -6.09 -12.65
CA ALA A 183 -12.33 -6.01 -14.05
C ALA A 183 -11.83 -4.73 -14.74
N ASP A 184 -11.83 -3.59 -14.03
CA ASP A 184 -11.32 -2.31 -14.52
C ASP A 184 -9.78 -2.32 -14.70
N VAL A 185 -9.05 -2.96 -13.77
CA VAL A 185 -7.61 -3.21 -13.93
C VAL A 185 -7.35 -4.11 -15.15
N GLU A 186 -8.09 -5.21 -15.28
CA GLU A 186 -7.93 -6.15 -16.40
C GLU A 186 -8.23 -5.50 -17.76
N GLU A 187 -9.25 -4.64 -17.83
CA GLU A 187 -9.58 -3.88 -19.05
C GLU A 187 -8.35 -3.12 -19.56
N LEU A 188 -7.71 -2.35 -18.68
CA LEU A 188 -6.53 -1.58 -19.05
C LEU A 188 -5.34 -2.48 -19.39
N ASP A 189 -5.12 -3.59 -18.67
CA ASP A 189 -4.05 -4.54 -18.97
C ASP A 189 -4.22 -5.15 -20.38
N GLN A 190 -5.42 -5.56 -20.75
CA GLN A 190 -5.70 -6.08 -22.10
C GLN A 190 -5.53 -5.01 -23.17
N PHE A 191 -6.01 -3.79 -22.91
CA PHE A 191 -5.81 -2.67 -23.80
C PHE A 191 -4.30 -2.41 -24.02
N GLN A 192 -3.53 -2.29 -22.93
CA GLN A 192 -2.07 -2.07 -22.93
C GLN A 192 -1.30 -3.16 -23.69
N LYS A 193 -1.67 -4.42 -23.54
CA LYS A 193 -1.08 -5.52 -24.32
C LYS A 193 -1.42 -5.41 -25.80
N SER A 194 -2.67 -5.10 -26.12
CA SER A 194 -3.15 -5.06 -27.51
C SER A 194 -2.47 -3.98 -28.35
N ILE A 195 -2.21 -2.79 -27.79
CA ILE A 195 -1.62 -1.68 -28.55
C ILE A 195 -0.09 -1.72 -28.60
N THR A 196 0.56 -2.30 -27.58
CA THR A 196 2.03 -2.37 -27.49
C THR A 196 2.60 -3.68 -28.05
N GLY A 197 1.80 -4.75 -28.13
CA GLY A 197 2.28 -6.07 -28.51
C GLY A 197 3.08 -6.79 -27.43
N GLN A 198 3.12 -6.26 -26.19
CA GLN A 198 3.73 -6.97 -25.07
C GLN A 198 3.00 -8.29 -24.77
N LYS A 199 3.77 -9.33 -24.45
CA LYS A 199 3.23 -10.64 -24.09
C LYS A 199 2.64 -10.65 -22.67
N GLU A 200 3.27 -9.91 -21.78
CA GLU A 200 2.92 -9.80 -20.36
C GLU A 200 2.73 -8.32 -19.97
N THR A 201 2.03 -8.10 -18.86
CA THR A 201 1.89 -6.78 -18.21
C THR A 201 3.04 -6.52 -17.24
N SER A 202 3.09 -5.33 -16.62
CA SER A 202 4.03 -5.05 -15.53
C SER A 202 3.79 -5.88 -14.26
N HIS A 203 2.59 -6.44 -14.10
CA HIS A 203 2.10 -7.09 -12.87
C HIS A 203 2.06 -6.14 -11.65
N VAL A 204 2.07 -4.83 -11.89
CA VAL A 204 1.98 -3.80 -10.86
C VAL A 204 0.96 -2.77 -11.27
N PHE A 205 0.04 -2.47 -10.37
CA PHE A 205 -0.88 -1.37 -10.49
C PHE A 205 -0.72 -0.38 -9.33
N ARG A 206 -1.20 0.83 -9.52
CA ARG A 206 -1.28 1.86 -8.48
C ARG A 206 -2.72 2.35 -8.37
N PHE A 207 -3.22 2.49 -7.15
CA PHE A 207 -4.56 3.01 -6.90
C PHE A 207 -4.64 4.51 -7.24
N PRO A 208 -5.62 4.96 -8.04
CA PRO A 208 -6.01 6.35 -8.14
C PRO A 208 -6.12 7.03 -6.76
N GLY A 209 -5.56 8.23 -6.62
CA GLY A 209 -5.51 9.02 -5.38
C GLY A 209 -4.84 8.34 -4.17
N GLY A 210 -4.15 7.22 -4.38
CA GLY A 210 -3.47 6.46 -3.35
C GLY A 210 -4.40 5.65 -2.43
N SER A 211 -3.86 4.62 -1.78
CA SER A 211 -4.61 3.83 -0.82
C SER A 211 -4.76 4.56 0.52
N THR A 212 -5.56 5.63 0.57
CA THR A 212 -6.02 6.21 1.85
C THR A 212 -7.35 5.62 2.31
N ASN A 213 -7.96 4.77 1.47
CA ASN A 213 -9.19 4.07 1.77
C ASN A 213 -8.81 2.73 2.40
N SER A 214 -8.36 2.76 3.65
CA SER A 214 -8.26 1.58 4.51
C SER A 214 -9.67 1.09 4.84
N ASN A 215 -10.41 0.66 3.82
CA ASN A 215 -11.51 -0.24 3.99
C ASN A 215 -10.84 -1.58 4.31
N GLU A 216 -11.23 -2.22 5.42
CA GLU A 216 -10.66 -3.50 5.86
C GLU A 216 -10.62 -4.56 4.73
N ALA A 217 -11.48 -4.42 3.71
CA ALA A 217 -11.48 -5.20 2.48
C ALA A 217 -10.15 -5.15 1.68
N CYS A 218 -9.45 -4.01 1.63
CA CYS A 218 -8.18 -3.88 0.89
C CYS A 218 -7.02 -4.60 1.62
N VAL A 219 -7.09 -4.69 2.95
CA VAL A 219 -6.08 -5.36 3.77
C VAL A 219 -6.33 -6.87 3.89
N GLN A 220 -7.59 -7.32 3.75
CA GLN A 220 -7.97 -8.71 3.99
C GLN A 220 -8.03 -9.61 2.74
N GLY A 221 -7.75 -9.11 1.52
CA GLY A 221 -8.01 -9.93 0.33
C GLY A 221 -7.35 -9.52 -0.98
N ILE A 222 -6.15 -8.93 -0.94
CA ILE A 222 -5.20 -9.06 -2.06
C ILE A 222 -4.23 -10.18 -1.67
N VAL A 223 -4.72 -11.42 -1.64
CA VAL A 223 -3.94 -12.66 -1.54
C VAL A 223 -4.54 -13.67 -2.49
#